data_AF-W3U130-F1
#
_entry.id   AF-W3U130-F1
#
_cell.length_a   1.000
_cell.length_b   1.000
_cell.length_c   1.000
_cell.angle_alpha   90.00
_cell.angle_beta   90.00
_cell.angle_gamma   90.00
#
_symmetry.space_group_name_H-M   'P 1'
#
loop_
_entity.id
_entity.type
_entity.pdbx_description
1 polymer ?
#
loop_
_entity_poly.entity_id
_entity_poly.type
_entity_poly.pdbx_seq_one_letter_code
_entity_poly.pdbx_strand_id
1 'polypeptide(L)'
;RLKAVEQGASPVPPSSDSDVLHWNEGKGGYDASHKGQPGKITEVAEGNIAQGSKDAVNGGQLWETNERLSGVEKDVQHISDRVDNISNTIADIGDIVNNMADGAVSYDRDEHGNKTNKISLQGGNAGEPVVIDNVADGKIEKGSKEAVNGGQLHDYTEQQMKVVLDDAKKYTDERIKNITVDA
;
A
#
# COMPACT_ATOMS: atom_id res chain seq x y z
N ARG A 1 103.58 -27.76 27.51
CA ARG A 1 103.37 -27.42 26.08
C ARG A 1 101.97 -27.88 25.70
N LEU A 2 101.17 -26.97 25.14
CA LEU A 2 99.81 -27.24 24.64
C LEU A 2 99.77 -28.41 23.64
N LYS A 3 98.71 -29.21 23.70
CA LYS A 3 97.85 -29.52 22.55
C LYS A 3 96.40 -29.65 23.04
N ALA A 4 95.53 -28.79 22.50
CA ALA A 4 94.10 -28.78 22.76
C ALA A 4 93.45 -30.04 22.15
N VAL A 5 92.50 -30.62 22.88
CA VAL A 5 91.57 -31.63 22.37
C VAL A 5 90.40 -30.87 21.75
N GLU A 6 90.35 -30.81 20.42
CA GLU A 6 89.12 -30.47 19.71
C GLU A 6 88.11 -31.60 19.95
N GLN A 7 87.15 -31.36 20.85
CA GLN A 7 85.94 -32.17 20.89
C GLN A 7 85.15 -31.84 19.63
N GLY A 8 84.96 -32.83 18.77
CA GLY A 8 84.14 -32.73 17.58
C GLY A 8 82.72 -32.33 17.97
N ALA A 9 82.35 -31.08 17.67
CA ALA A 9 80.96 -30.69 17.57
C ALA A 9 80.40 -31.39 16.33
N SER A 10 79.63 -32.47 16.54
CA SER A 10 78.76 -32.98 15.48
C SER A 10 77.90 -31.82 14.95
N PRO A 11 77.73 -31.67 13.62
CA PRO A 11 76.85 -30.65 13.08
C PRO A 11 75.45 -30.86 13.66
N VAL A 12 74.93 -29.83 14.33
CA VAL A 12 73.53 -29.77 14.75
C VAL A 12 72.70 -29.85 13.46
N PRO A 13 71.82 -30.86 13.28
CA PRO A 13 70.94 -30.89 12.12
C PRO A 13 70.12 -29.60 12.10
N PRO A 14 69.76 -29.05 10.91
CA PRO A 14 68.83 -27.92 10.85
C PRO A 14 67.61 -28.28 11.68
N SER A 15 67.28 -27.42 12.65
CA SER A 15 66.23 -27.73 13.61
C SER A 15 64.93 -27.99 12.85
N SER A 16 64.24 -29.07 13.22
CA SER A 16 62.88 -29.40 12.80
C SER A 16 61.83 -28.39 13.27
N ASP A 17 62.27 -27.25 13.82
CA ASP A 17 61.41 -26.24 14.43
C ASP A 17 60.66 -25.39 13.39
N SER A 18 61.02 -25.46 12.09
CA SER A 18 60.31 -24.73 11.03
C SER A 18 58.91 -25.26 10.75
N ASP A 19 58.64 -26.52 11.10
CA ASP A 19 57.45 -27.25 10.63
C ASP A 19 56.38 -27.42 11.74
N VAL A 20 56.59 -26.82 12.91
CA VAL A 20 55.71 -26.95 14.08
C VAL A 20 54.99 -25.62 14.36
N LEU A 21 53.72 -25.68 14.76
CA LEU A 21 52.99 -24.52 15.29
C LEU A 21 53.48 -24.23 16.71
N HIS A 22 54.15 -23.09 16.91
CA HIS A 22 54.72 -22.72 18.21
C HIS A 22 53.87 -21.71 18.96
N TRP A 23 53.82 -21.85 20.28
CA TRP A 23 53.29 -20.79 21.14
C TRP A 23 54.21 -19.57 21.09
N ASN A 24 53.64 -18.42 20.76
CA ASN A 24 54.33 -17.14 20.74
C ASN A 24 53.92 -16.34 21.99
N GLU A 25 54.80 -16.26 22.98
CA GLU A 25 54.54 -15.55 24.25
C GLU A 25 54.22 -14.06 24.05
N GLY A 26 54.87 -13.41 23.09
CA GLY A 26 54.62 -12.00 22.78
C GLY A 26 53.25 -11.74 22.15
N LYS A 27 52.64 -12.76 21.52
CA LYS A 27 51.29 -12.70 20.95
C LYS A 27 50.22 -13.39 21.81
N GLY A 28 50.62 -14.16 22.82
CA GLY A 28 49.71 -14.94 23.67
C GLY A 28 48.92 -16.01 22.92
N GLY A 29 49.49 -16.64 21.89
CA GLY A 29 48.80 -17.62 21.04
C GLY A 29 49.74 -18.46 20.17
N TYR A 30 49.22 -19.52 19.55
CA TYR A 30 49.96 -20.29 18.54
C TYR A 30 50.14 -19.45 17.26
N ASP A 31 51.37 -19.41 16.74
CA ASP A 31 51.74 -18.58 15.59
C ASP A 31 51.74 -19.40 14.29
N ALA A 32 50.75 -19.16 13.44
CA ALA A 32 50.66 -19.77 12.11
C ALA A 32 51.36 -18.94 11.03
N SER A 33 52.14 -17.90 11.37
CA SER A 33 52.80 -17.09 10.36
C SER A 33 54.01 -17.79 9.73
N HIS A 34 54.16 -17.62 8.42
CA HIS A 34 55.31 -18.10 7.68
C HIS A 34 55.96 -16.92 6.95
N LYS A 35 57.23 -16.64 7.26
CA LYS A 35 57.97 -15.47 6.75
C LYS A 35 57.27 -14.13 7.01
N GLY A 36 56.65 -14.00 8.19
CA GLY A 36 56.00 -12.76 8.63
C GLY A 36 54.62 -12.50 8.02
N GLN A 37 54.05 -13.44 7.25
CA GLN A 37 52.69 -13.36 6.71
C GLN A 37 51.77 -14.39 7.38
N PRO A 38 50.47 -14.11 7.58
CA PRO A 38 49.51 -15.09 8.08
C PRO A 38 49.48 -16.34 7.19
N GLY A 39 49.69 -17.52 7.79
CA GLY A 39 49.56 -18.80 7.11
C GLY A 39 48.12 -19.33 7.14
N LYS A 40 47.81 -20.26 6.24
CA LYS A 40 46.57 -21.04 6.28
C LYS A 40 46.76 -22.26 7.18
N ILE A 41 45.73 -22.62 7.92
CA ILE A 41 45.62 -23.93 8.57
C ILE A 41 44.64 -24.74 7.73
N THR A 42 45.12 -25.75 7.01
CA THR A 42 44.31 -26.60 6.12
C THR A 42 44.04 -27.95 6.76
N GLU A 43 43.12 -28.73 6.19
CA GLU A 43 42.72 -30.06 6.71
C GLU A 43 42.17 -30.01 8.16
N VAL A 44 41.53 -28.90 8.51
CA VAL A 44 40.81 -28.76 9.78
C VAL A 44 39.52 -29.56 9.69
N ALA A 45 39.46 -30.65 10.47
CA ALA A 45 38.23 -31.41 10.66
C ALA A 45 37.09 -30.49 11.13
N GLU A 46 35.85 -30.85 10.81
CA GLU A 46 34.69 -30.06 11.26
C GLU A 46 34.66 -29.96 12.78
N GLY A 47 34.64 -28.73 13.28
CA GLY A 47 34.54 -28.48 14.71
C GLY A 47 33.13 -28.79 15.21
N ASN A 48 32.99 -29.23 16.45
CA ASN A 48 31.67 -29.42 17.03
C ASN A 48 30.95 -28.07 17.20
N ILE A 49 29.83 -27.84 16.50
CA ILE A 49 29.01 -26.63 16.63
C ILE A 49 28.03 -26.81 17.79
N ALA A 50 28.53 -26.59 19.01
CA ALA A 50 27.75 -26.66 20.23
C ALA A 50 28.11 -25.53 21.20
N GLN A 51 27.17 -25.15 22.07
CA GLN A 51 27.42 -24.13 23.09
C GLN A 51 28.63 -24.51 23.95
N GLY A 52 29.60 -23.61 24.05
CA GLY A 52 30.81 -23.82 24.84
C GLY A 52 31.93 -24.61 24.15
N SER A 53 31.72 -25.08 22.90
CA SER A 53 32.77 -25.73 22.10
C SER A 53 34.01 -24.86 21.98
N LYS A 54 35.18 -25.53 21.95
CA LYS A 54 36.50 -24.93 21.75
C LYS A 54 37.17 -25.43 20.47
N ASP A 55 36.44 -26.20 19.67
CA ASP A 55 36.93 -26.70 18.40
C ASP A 55 37.02 -25.55 17.39
N ALA A 56 38.05 -25.58 16.55
CA ALA A 56 38.12 -24.70 15.40
C ALA A 56 37.06 -25.11 14.37
N VAL A 57 36.35 -24.13 13.80
CA VAL A 57 35.44 -24.36 12.67
C VAL A 57 36.16 -24.13 11.36
N ASN A 58 35.81 -24.90 10.33
CA ASN A 58 36.42 -24.77 9.01
C ASN A 58 35.53 -23.95 8.04
N GLY A 59 36.05 -23.72 6.83
CA GLY A 59 35.34 -22.94 5.81
C GLY A 59 34.04 -23.59 5.31
N GLY A 60 33.93 -24.93 5.35
CA GLY A 60 32.71 -25.63 4.95
C GLY A 60 31.53 -25.31 5.88
N GLN A 61 31.77 -25.35 7.19
CA GLN A 61 30.76 -25.03 8.20
C GLN A 61 30.29 -23.56 8.14
N LEU A 62 31.22 -22.63 7.87
CA LEU A 62 30.88 -21.22 7.66
C LEU A 62 30.11 -21.03 6.33
N TRP A 63 30.49 -21.76 5.29
CA TRP A 63 29.82 -21.72 3.99
C TRP A 63 28.36 -22.20 4.09
N GLU A 64 28.08 -23.30 4.80
CA GLU A 64 26.70 -23.75 5.03
C GLU A 64 25.84 -22.69 5.74
N THR A 65 26.43 -22.00 6.72
CA THR A 65 25.76 -20.89 7.41
C THR A 65 25.47 -19.74 6.44
N ASN A 66 26.43 -19.39 5.59
CA ASN A 66 26.28 -18.32 4.59
C ASN A 66 25.25 -18.67 3.51
N GLU A 67 25.13 -19.94 3.12
CA GLU A 67 24.11 -20.37 2.16
C GLU A 67 22.70 -20.20 2.75
N ARG A 68 22.52 -20.56 4.02
CA ARG A 68 21.27 -20.29 4.76
C ARG A 68 21.00 -18.80 4.87
N LEU A 69 22.02 -17.99 5.14
CA LEU A 69 21.91 -16.54 5.23
C LEU A 69 21.49 -15.94 3.88
N SER A 70 22.06 -16.39 2.76
CA SER A 70 21.67 -15.96 1.41
C SER A 70 20.20 -16.28 1.11
N GLY A 71 19.69 -17.41 1.60
CA GLY A 71 18.27 -17.72 1.53
C GLY A 71 17.40 -16.69 2.27
N VAL A 72 17.78 -16.36 3.51
CA VAL A 72 17.09 -15.34 4.31
C VAL A 72 17.12 -13.96 3.64
N GLU A 73 18.25 -13.56 3.05
CA GLU A 73 18.37 -12.29 2.32
C GLU A 73 17.40 -12.22 1.14
N LYS A 74 17.24 -13.33 0.37
CA LYS A 74 16.25 -13.42 -0.72
C LYS A 74 14.82 -13.34 -0.19
N ASP A 75 14.52 -14.04 0.89
CA ASP A 75 13.18 -13.99 1.50
C ASP A 75 12.82 -12.58 1.97
N VAL A 76 13.77 -11.86 2.57
CA VAL A 76 13.59 -10.45 2.98
C VAL A 76 13.35 -9.55 1.76
N GLN A 77 14.09 -9.74 0.67
CA GLN A 77 13.84 -8.99 -0.57
C GLN A 77 12.43 -9.26 -1.11
N HIS A 78 12.00 -10.52 -1.16
CA HIS A 78 10.64 -10.88 -1.59
C HIS A 78 9.55 -10.29 -0.70
N ILE A 79 9.79 -10.20 0.62
CA ILE A 79 8.88 -9.51 1.55
C ILE A 79 8.82 -8.02 1.22
N SER A 80 9.96 -7.37 0.97
CA SER A 80 9.99 -5.95 0.58
C SER A 80 9.17 -5.72 -0.69
N ASP A 81 9.39 -6.51 -1.74
CA ASP A 81 8.65 -6.40 -3.00
C ASP A 81 7.13 -6.59 -2.77
N ARG A 82 6.73 -7.53 -1.91
CA ARG A 82 5.32 -7.73 -1.55
C ARG A 82 4.73 -6.54 -0.81
N VAL A 83 5.49 -5.92 0.10
CA VAL A 83 5.04 -4.72 0.84
C VAL A 83 4.87 -3.53 -0.10
N ASP A 84 5.77 -3.34 -1.07
CA ASP A 84 5.65 -2.28 -2.08
C ASP A 84 4.41 -2.50 -2.96
N ASN A 85 4.17 -3.74 -3.40
CA ASN A 85 2.96 -4.09 -4.16
C ASN A 85 1.66 -3.87 -3.36
N ILE A 86 1.65 -4.23 -2.08
CA ILE A 86 0.51 -3.96 -1.18
C ILE A 86 0.29 -2.45 -1.05
N SER A 87 1.36 -1.67 -0.90
CA SER A 87 1.28 -0.21 -0.76
C SER A 87 0.66 0.44 -2.00
N ASN A 88 1.07 0.01 -3.20
CA ASN A 88 0.47 0.46 -4.45
C ASN A 88 -1.01 0.09 -4.55
N THR A 89 -1.36 -1.16 -4.21
CA THR A 89 -2.75 -1.62 -4.22
C THR A 89 -3.63 -0.80 -3.26
N ILE A 90 -3.12 -0.44 -2.09
CA ILE A 90 -3.84 0.40 -1.12
C ILE A 90 -4.06 1.82 -1.66
N ALA A 91 -3.06 2.38 -2.36
CA ALA A 91 -3.22 3.68 -3.02
C ALA A 91 -4.32 3.64 -4.09
N ASP A 92 -4.31 2.62 -4.96
CA ASP A 92 -5.33 2.43 -5.99
C ASP A 92 -6.74 2.26 -5.39
N ILE A 93 -6.86 1.50 -4.29
CA ILE A 93 -8.13 1.35 -3.55
C ILE A 93 -8.58 2.70 -2.98
N GLY A 94 -7.65 3.52 -2.45
CA GLY A 94 -7.94 4.86 -1.98
C GLY A 94 -8.56 5.75 -3.06
N ASP A 95 -7.99 5.73 -4.26
CA ASP A 95 -8.49 6.48 -5.40
C ASP A 95 -9.87 5.97 -5.86
N ILE A 96 -10.07 4.65 -5.92
CA ILE A 96 -11.37 4.06 -6.25
C ILE A 96 -12.44 4.49 -5.24
N VAL A 97 -12.14 4.44 -3.95
CA VAL A 97 -13.09 4.85 -2.89
C VAL A 97 -13.44 6.33 -3.01
N ASN A 98 -12.48 7.19 -3.30
CA ASN A 98 -12.72 8.61 -3.51
C ASN A 98 -13.61 8.86 -4.74
N ASN A 99 -13.34 8.21 -5.86
CA ASN A 99 -14.15 8.31 -7.08
C ASN A 99 -15.58 7.80 -6.86
N MET A 100 -15.74 6.70 -6.12
CA MET A 100 -17.06 6.18 -5.75
C MET A 100 -17.82 7.14 -4.83
N ALA A 101 -17.13 7.80 -3.90
CA ALA A 101 -17.73 8.78 -3.00
C ALA A 101 -18.17 10.05 -3.75
N ASP A 102 -17.37 10.52 -4.71
CA ASP A 102 -17.65 11.70 -5.53
C ASP A 102 -18.88 11.51 -6.43
N GLY A 103 -19.02 10.33 -7.05
CA GLY A 103 -20.16 10.01 -7.93
C GLY A 103 -21.45 9.59 -7.23
N ALA A 104 -21.44 9.42 -5.89
CA ALA A 104 -22.58 8.86 -5.16
C ALA A 104 -23.50 9.93 -4.57
N VAL A 105 -24.81 9.69 -4.65
CA VAL A 105 -25.79 10.46 -3.90
C VAL A 105 -25.77 10.02 -2.43
N SER A 106 -25.43 10.96 -1.54
CA SER A 106 -25.35 10.71 -0.10
C SER A 106 -26.49 11.38 0.67
N TYR A 107 -27.01 10.67 1.66
CA TYR A 107 -27.96 11.24 2.62
C TYR A 107 -27.23 12.09 3.66
N ASP A 108 -27.88 13.16 4.06
CA ASP A 108 -27.53 13.96 5.21
C ASP A 108 -27.53 13.09 6.48
N ARG A 109 -26.63 13.43 7.39
CA ARG A 109 -26.48 12.76 8.69
C ARG A 109 -26.72 13.72 9.84
N ASP A 110 -27.25 13.20 10.93
CA ASP A 110 -27.39 13.92 12.20
C ASP A 110 -26.05 13.97 12.96
N GLU A 111 -26.06 14.62 14.13
CA GLU A 111 -24.89 14.73 15.03
C GLU A 111 -24.36 13.37 15.52
N HIS A 112 -25.17 12.31 15.41
CA HIS A 112 -24.83 10.94 15.81
C HIS A 112 -24.44 10.06 14.60
N GLY A 113 -24.39 10.63 13.39
CA GLY A 113 -24.03 9.93 12.15
C GLY A 113 -25.16 9.15 11.48
N ASN A 114 -26.40 9.22 11.98
CA ASN A 114 -27.56 8.54 11.41
C ASN A 114 -28.12 9.32 10.22
N LYS A 115 -28.65 8.61 9.22
CA LYS A 115 -29.27 9.24 8.04
C LYS A 115 -30.58 9.95 8.40
N THR A 116 -30.81 11.13 7.84
CA THR A 116 -31.99 11.98 8.14
C THR A 116 -33.05 12.00 7.04
N ASN A 117 -33.00 11.08 6.07
CA ASN A 117 -33.87 11.05 4.88
C ASN A 117 -33.85 12.34 4.04
N LYS A 118 -32.78 13.14 4.16
CA LYS A 118 -32.57 14.37 3.39
C LYS A 118 -31.31 14.24 2.54
N ILE A 119 -31.30 14.91 1.39
CA ILE A 119 -30.12 15.09 0.54
C ILE A 119 -29.93 16.60 0.40
N SER A 120 -28.81 17.14 0.86
CA SER A 120 -28.40 18.51 0.58
C SER A 120 -27.44 18.55 -0.62
N LEU A 121 -27.86 19.18 -1.70
CA LEU A 121 -27.00 19.40 -2.87
C LEU A 121 -26.08 20.58 -2.61
N GLN A 122 -24.78 20.38 -2.79
CA GLN A 122 -23.75 21.41 -2.67
C GLN A 122 -22.91 21.38 -3.94
N GLY A 123 -22.95 22.46 -4.72
CA GLY A 123 -22.13 22.61 -5.92
C GLY A 123 -20.72 23.11 -5.60
N GLY A 124 -19.95 23.45 -6.64
CA GLY A 124 -18.59 23.98 -6.46
C GLY A 124 -18.52 25.29 -5.65
N ASN A 125 -19.61 26.07 -5.65
CA ASN A 125 -19.75 27.25 -4.81
C ASN A 125 -20.72 26.96 -3.65
N ALA A 126 -20.22 27.08 -2.42
CA ALA A 126 -21.03 26.88 -1.23
C ALA A 126 -22.18 27.89 -1.16
N GLY A 127 -23.41 27.40 -1.02
CA GLY A 127 -24.62 28.20 -0.91
C GLY A 127 -25.30 28.54 -2.24
N GLU A 128 -24.68 28.26 -3.38
CA GLU A 128 -25.31 28.42 -4.68
C GLU A 128 -26.25 27.24 -5.00
N PRO A 129 -27.38 27.48 -5.69
CA PRO A 129 -28.27 26.40 -6.13
C PRO A 129 -27.59 25.41 -7.08
N VAL A 130 -28.01 24.15 -7.02
CA VAL A 130 -27.57 23.08 -7.94
C VAL A 130 -28.70 22.77 -8.92
N VAL A 131 -28.41 22.82 -10.21
CA VAL A 131 -29.31 22.35 -11.26
C VAL A 131 -29.24 20.82 -11.32
N ILE A 132 -30.40 20.18 -11.36
CA ILE A 132 -30.52 18.73 -11.61
C ILE A 132 -31.07 18.57 -13.02
N ASP A 133 -30.25 18.09 -13.96
CA ASP A 133 -30.64 17.82 -15.33
C ASP A 133 -30.80 16.33 -15.59
N ASN A 134 -31.21 15.98 -16.82
CA ASN A 134 -31.41 14.60 -17.26
C ASN A 134 -32.36 13.77 -16.36
N VAL A 135 -33.34 14.44 -15.76
CA VAL A 135 -34.40 13.80 -14.97
C VAL A 135 -35.50 13.32 -15.93
N ALA A 136 -35.71 12.01 -16.00
CA ALA A 136 -36.82 11.43 -16.75
C ALA A 136 -38.18 11.90 -16.22
N ASP A 137 -39.21 11.84 -17.06
CA ASP A 137 -40.58 12.20 -16.66
C ASP A 137 -41.04 11.36 -15.47
N GLY A 138 -41.42 12.04 -14.39
CA GLY A 138 -41.97 11.40 -13.20
C GLY A 138 -43.45 11.05 -13.37
N LYS A 139 -43.90 9.97 -12.77
CA LYS A 139 -45.30 9.55 -12.81
C LYS A 139 -46.20 10.56 -12.08
N ILE A 140 -47.19 11.10 -12.76
CA ILE A 140 -48.16 12.05 -12.20
C ILE A 140 -49.43 11.31 -11.79
N GLU A 141 -49.44 10.78 -10.56
CA GLU A 141 -50.61 10.14 -9.96
C GLU A 141 -50.66 10.33 -8.43
N LYS A 142 -51.82 10.07 -7.81
CA LYS A 142 -52.01 10.23 -6.36
C LYS A 142 -51.05 9.30 -5.59
N GLY A 143 -50.16 9.91 -4.82
CA GLY A 143 -49.20 9.20 -3.97
C GLY A 143 -47.81 9.03 -4.58
N SER A 144 -47.58 9.48 -5.82
CA SER A 144 -46.26 9.44 -6.46
C SER A 144 -45.17 10.13 -5.61
N LYS A 145 -43.95 9.59 -5.69
CA LYS A 145 -42.73 10.05 -5.01
C LYS A 145 -41.59 10.34 -5.99
N GLU A 146 -41.88 10.31 -7.28
CA GLU A 146 -40.92 10.62 -8.33
C GLU A 146 -40.77 12.13 -8.48
N ALA A 147 -39.57 12.58 -8.87
CA ALA A 147 -39.35 13.97 -9.23
C ALA A 147 -40.04 14.28 -10.57
N VAL A 148 -40.62 15.46 -10.70
CA VAL A 148 -41.13 15.97 -11.98
C VAL A 148 -40.09 16.89 -12.60
N ASN A 149 -39.94 16.83 -13.91
CA ASN A 149 -39.01 17.70 -14.64
C ASN A 149 -39.74 18.95 -15.19
N GLY A 150 -38.96 19.84 -15.82
CA GLY A 150 -39.48 21.10 -16.37
C GLY A 150 -40.47 20.92 -17.52
N GLY A 151 -40.31 19.89 -18.36
CA GLY A 151 -41.23 19.62 -19.49
C GLY A 151 -42.63 19.26 -19.00
N GLN A 152 -42.72 18.42 -17.98
CA GLN A 152 -44.01 18.05 -17.39
C GLN A 152 -44.74 19.23 -16.75
N LEU A 153 -44.02 20.10 -16.05
CA LEU A 153 -44.61 21.31 -15.45
C LEU A 153 -45.05 22.31 -16.53
N HIS A 154 -44.26 22.45 -17.58
CA HIS A 154 -44.59 23.29 -18.73
C HIS A 154 -45.90 22.84 -19.39
N ASP A 155 -45.99 21.56 -19.77
CA ASP A 155 -47.15 20.99 -20.44
C ASP A 155 -48.42 21.10 -19.59
N TYR A 156 -48.32 20.83 -18.29
CA TYR A 156 -49.44 21.00 -17.36
C TYR A 156 -49.92 22.46 -17.33
N THR A 157 -49.00 23.42 -17.25
CA THR A 157 -49.33 24.85 -17.20
C THR A 157 -50.01 25.30 -18.49
N GLU A 158 -49.50 24.88 -19.65
CA GLU A 158 -50.08 25.20 -20.95
C GLU A 158 -51.49 24.63 -21.11
N GLN A 159 -51.70 23.37 -20.74
CA GLN A 159 -53.00 22.70 -20.81
C GLN A 159 -54.04 23.36 -19.90
N GLN A 160 -53.69 23.64 -18.63
CA GLN A 160 -54.63 24.27 -17.70
C GLN A 160 -54.97 25.71 -18.12
N MET A 161 -53.97 26.48 -18.56
CA MET A 161 -54.20 27.84 -19.06
C MET A 161 -55.16 27.82 -20.24
N LYS A 162 -54.97 26.91 -21.20
CA LYS A 162 -55.87 26.77 -22.35
C LYS A 162 -57.31 26.49 -21.93
N VAL A 163 -57.54 25.55 -21.02
CA VAL A 163 -58.89 25.22 -20.52
C VAL A 163 -59.54 26.44 -19.88
N VAL A 164 -58.82 27.16 -19.01
CA VAL A 164 -59.36 28.35 -18.34
C VAL A 164 -59.67 29.47 -19.34
N LEU A 165 -58.81 29.70 -20.34
CA LEU A 165 -59.10 30.69 -21.39
C LEU A 165 -60.32 30.30 -22.22
N ASP A 166 -60.47 29.02 -22.55
CA ASP A 166 -61.61 28.53 -23.33
C ASP A 166 -62.92 28.69 -22.54
N ASP A 167 -62.93 28.37 -21.25
CA ASP A 167 -64.08 28.60 -20.36
C ASP A 167 -64.40 30.08 -20.18
N ALA A 168 -63.39 30.94 -20.00
CA ALA A 168 -63.57 32.38 -19.85
C ALA A 168 -64.13 33.04 -21.12
N LYS A 169 -63.63 32.62 -22.29
CA LYS A 169 -64.17 33.05 -23.58
C LYS A 169 -65.62 32.62 -23.72
N LYS A 170 -65.91 31.34 -23.47
CA LYS A 170 -67.26 30.79 -23.54
C LYS A 170 -68.23 31.54 -22.61
N TYR A 171 -67.84 31.80 -21.37
CA TYR A 171 -68.65 32.58 -20.43
C TYR A 171 -68.91 34.00 -20.93
N THR A 172 -67.87 34.67 -21.46
CA THR A 172 -68.00 36.02 -22.02
C THR A 172 -68.97 36.02 -23.21
N ASP A 173 -68.82 35.06 -24.13
CA ASP A 173 -69.67 34.92 -25.30
C ASP A 173 -71.13 34.67 -24.91
N GLU A 174 -71.38 33.80 -23.92
CA GLU A 174 -72.72 33.53 -23.38
C GLU A 174 -73.36 34.78 -22.75
N ARG A 175 -72.60 35.55 -21.96
CA ARG A 175 -73.09 36.78 -21.33
C ARG A 175 -73.39 37.87 -22.36
N ILE A 176 -72.53 38.05 -23.36
CA ILE A 176 -72.74 39.01 -24.45
C ILE A 176 -73.98 38.63 -25.27
N LYS A 177 -74.14 37.35 -25.61
CA LYS A 177 -75.31 36.86 -26.33
C LYS A 177 -76.62 37.19 -25.60
N ASN A 178 -76.69 36.98 -24.29
CA ASN A 178 -77.89 37.29 -23.52
C ASN A 178 -78.21 38.79 -23.50
N ILE A 179 -77.20 39.67 -23.43
CA ILE A 179 -77.41 41.13 -23.52
C ILE A 179 -77.96 41.53 -24.89
N THR A 180 -77.47 40.92 -25.97
CA THR A 180 -77.95 41.24 -27.33
C THR A 180 -79.34 40.70 -27.66
N VAL A 181 -79.90 39.82 -26.82
CA VAL A 181 -81.25 39.25 -27.00
C VAL A 181 -82.31 40.04 -26.24
N ASP A 182 -81.93 40.72 -25.15
CA ASP A 182 -82.84 41.51 -24.30
C ASP A 182 -82.87 43.02 -24.64
N ALA A 183 -82.13 43.46 -25.66
CA ALA A 183 -82.05 44.85 -26.15
C ALA A 183 -82.79 45.04 -27.49
#